data_AF-K5Y2E0-F1
#
_entry.id   AF-K5Y2E0-F1
#
_cell.length_a   1.000
_cell.length_b   1.000
_cell.length_c   1.000
_cell.angle_alpha   90.00
_cell.angle_beta   90.00
_cell.angle_gamma   90.00
#
_symmetry.space_group_name_H-M   'P 1'
#
loop_
_entity.id
_entity.type
_entity.pdbx_description
1 polymer ?
#
loop_
_entity_poly.entity_id
_entity_poly.type
_entity_poly.pdbx_seq_one_letter_code
_entity_poly.pdbx_strand_id
1 'polypeptide(L)'
;MAHEVHHYQNTTNLLIPRVPFEELVRYIAYKVTEAPESHVRFTPQALQAIQEAAEYRLTQIFRHSCHSITIAKRKTLMPSDLWMGVHHRVDGEI
;
A
#
# COMPACT_ATOMS: atom_id res chain seq x y z
N MET A 1 15.38 13.85 5.38
CA MET A 1 14.23 14.37 4.64
C MET A 1 14.48 14.42 3.13
N ALA A 2 15.05 15.49 2.54
CA ALA A 2 15.19 15.56 1.07
C ALA A 2 16.07 14.42 0.48
N HIS A 3 17.15 14.04 1.19
CA HIS A 3 18.01 12.93 0.79
C HIS A 3 17.30 11.57 0.80
N GLU A 4 16.48 11.29 1.82
CA GLU A 4 15.71 10.05 1.92
C GLU A 4 14.62 9.98 0.86
N VAL A 5 13.90 11.08 0.63
CA VAL A 5 12.88 11.15 -0.42
C VAL A 5 13.50 10.86 -1.79
N HIS A 6 14.66 11.45 -2.10
CA HIS A 6 15.34 11.20 -3.36
C HIS A 6 15.81 9.74 -3.47
N HIS A 7 16.36 9.16 -2.39
CA HIS A 7 16.75 7.75 -2.36
C HIS A 7 15.57 6.82 -2.66
N TYR A 8 14.45 6.96 -1.93
CA TYR A 8 13.27 6.10 -2.10
C TYR A 8 12.51 6.34 -3.41
N GLN A 9 12.66 7.50 -4.05
CA GLN A 9 12.11 7.75 -5.39
C GLN A 9 12.93 7.10 -6.51
N ASN A 10 14.24 6.91 -6.31
CA ASN A 10 15.13 6.32 -7.30
C ASN A 10 15.20 4.79 -7.21
N THR A 11 14.85 4.20 -6.07
CA THR A 11 14.85 2.76 -5.85
C THR A 11 13.45 2.18 -5.97
N THR A 12 13.34 0.93 -6.46
CA THR A 12 12.06 0.20 -6.59
C THR A 12 11.99 -1.01 -5.65
N ASN A 13 12.71 -0.95 -4.53
CA ASN A 13 12.73 -2.05 -3.56
C ASN A 13 11.42 -2.09 -2.76
N LEU A 14 10.95 -3.30 -2.44
CA LEU A 14 9.83 -3.49 -1.50
C LEU A 14 10.24 -2.99 -0.11
N LEU A 15 9.39 -2.15 0.47
CA LEU A 15 9.64 -1.47 1.75
C LEU A 15 9.07 -2.24 2.94
N ILE A 16 8.02 -3.06 2.72
CA ILE A 16 7.41 -3.86 3.78
C ILE A 16 8.20 -5.17 3.93
N PRO A 17 8.55 -5.59 5.16
CA PRO A 17 9.17 -6.89 5.36
C PRO A 17 8.26 -8.02 4.86
N ARG A 18 8.82 -8.91 4.04
CA ARG A 18 8.06 -9.94 3.33
C ARG A 18 7.35 -10.93 4.24
N VAL A 19 8.04 -11.45 5.26
CA VAL A 19 7.49 -12.48 6.18
C VAL A 19 6.19 -12.03 6.86
N PRO A 20 6.13 -10.89 7.59
CA PRO A 20 4.90 -10.48 8.25
C PRO A 20 3.79 -10.09 7.26
N PHE A 21 4.14 -9.61 6.06
CA PHE A 21 3.16 -9.34 5.01
C PHE A 21 2.51 -10.63 4.50
N GLU A 22 3.30 -11.67 4.25
CA GLU A 22 2.80 -12.98 3.84
C GLU A 22 1.89 -13.62 4.91
N GLU A 23 2.26 -13.52 6.20
CA GLU A 23 1.44 -13.99 7.31
C GLU A 23 0.09 -13.26 7.35
N LEU A 24 0.08 -11.94 7.16
CA LEU A 24 -1.14 -11.14 7.08
C LEU A 24 -2.03 -11.56 5.90
N VAL A 25 -1.44 -11.78 4.72
CA VAL A 25 -2.18 -12.21 3.52
C VAL A 25 -2.87 -13.55 3.76
N ARG A 26 -2.17 -14.53 4.35
CA ARG A 26 -2.74 -15.84 4.69
C ARG A 26 -3.85 -15.72 5.74
N TYR A 27 -3.65 -14.89 6.77
CA TYR A 27 -4.66 -14.63 7.78
C TYR A 27 -5.95 -14.04 7.20
N ILE A 28 -5.84 -13.04 6.31
CA ILE A 28 -6.99 -12.43 5.64
C ILE A 28 -7.68 -13.44 4.72
N ALA A 29 -6.91 -14.22 3.95
CA ALA A 29 -7.45 -15.22 3.05
C ALA A 29 -8.29 -16.27 3.79
N TYR A 30 -7.82 -16.70 4.96
CA TYR A 30 -8.59 -17.57 5.87
C TYR A 30 -9.90 -16.92 6.33
N LYS A 31 -9.85 -15.64 6.74
CA LYS A 31 -11.04 -14.90 7.17
C LYS A 31 -12.08 -14.73 6.06
N VAL A 32 -11.65 -14.56 4.81
CA VAL A 32 -12.55 -14.30 3.67
C VAL A 32 -13.18 -15.58 3.12
N THR A 33 -12.45 -16.70 3.14
CA THR A 33 -12.92 -17.93 2.48
C THR A 33 -13.81 -18.82 3.34
N GLU A 34 -13.93 -18.54 4.65
CA GLU A 34 -14.63 -19.39 5.65
C GLU A 34 -14.26 -20.88 5.58
N ALA A 35 -13.17 -21.21 4.89
CA ALA A 35 -12.76 -22.56 4.55
C ALA A 35 -11.68 -23.03 5.53
N PRO A 36 -11.56 -24.35 5.77
CA PRO A 36 -10.42 -24.91 6.48
C PRO A 36 -9.11 -24.49 5.79
N GLU A 37 -8.08 -24.14 6.58
CA GLU A 37 -6.73 -23.69 6.15
C GLU A 37 -6.14 -24.47 4.96
N SER A 38 -6.56 -25.72 4.77
CA SER A 38 -6.07 -26.62 3.73
C SER A 38 -6.40 -26.23 2.29
N HIS A 39 -7.32 -25.28 2.04
CA HIS A 39 -7.83 -25.03 0.68
C HIS A 39 -7.15 -23.87 -0.06
N VAL A 40 -6.58 -22.88 0.63
CA VAL A 40 -5.98 -21.71 -0.03
C VAL A 40 -4.46 -21.83 -0.04
N ARG A 41 -3.92 -22.19 -1.21
CA ARG A 41 -2.47 -22.22 -1.45
C ARG A 41 -2.06 -21.03 -2.28
N PHE A 42 -0.98 -20.37 -1.87
CA PHE A 42 -0.41 -19.25 -2.62
C PHE A 42 0.87 -19.67 -3.33
N THR A 43 1.03 -19.25 -4.58
CA THR A 43 2.32 -19.34 -5.26
C THR A 43 3.25 -18.23 -4.74
N PRO A 44 4.58 -18.44 -4.73
CA PRO A 44 5.53 -17.41 -4.32
C PRO A 44 5.38 -16.11 -5.12
N GLN A 45 5.09 -16.23 -6.42
CA GLN A 45 4.89 -15.11 -7.33
C GLN A 45 3.60 -14.35 -7.03
N ALA A 46 2.52 -15.03 -6.64
CA ALA A 46 1.28 -14.38 -6.25
C ALA A 46 1.45 -13.54 -4.97
N LEU A 47 2.17 -14.06 -3.97
CA LEU A 47 2.45 -13.30 -2.74
C LEU A 47 3.27 -12.04 -3.03
N GLN A 48 4.27 -12.15 -3.91
CA GLN A 48 5.06 -10.99 -4.33
C GLN A 48 4.21 -9.97 -5.09
N ALA A 49 3.37 -10.40 -6.04
CA ALA A 49 2.50 -9.51 -6.79
C ALA A 49 1.48 -8.79 -5.89
N ILE A 50 0.93 -9.47 -4.88
CA ILE A 50 0.05 -8.86 -3.88
C ILE A 50 0.79 -7.78 -3.10
N GLN A 51 2.04 -8.05 -2.70
CA GLN A 51 2.86 -7.08 -1.99
C GLN A 51 3.18 -5.86 -2.86
N GLU A 52 3.60 -6.07 -4.11
CA GLU A 52 3.87 -5.01 -5.08
C GLU A 52 2.62 -4.12 -5.29
N ALA A 53 1.46 -4.74 -5.51
CA ALA A 53 0.21 -4.01 -5.69
C ALA A 53 -0.22 -3.23 -4.43
N ALA A 54 -0.02 -3.81 -3.24
CA ALA A 54 -0.34 -3.16 -1.97
C ALA A 54 0.57 -1.94 -1.71
N GLU A 55 1.88 -2.09 -1.88
CA GLU A 55 2.83 -1.00 -1.70
C GLU A 55 2.64 0.11 -2.77
N TYR A 56 2.40 -0.27 -4.02
CA TYR A 56 2.01 0.67 -5.07
C TYR A 56 0.75 1.44 -4.67
N ARG A 57 -0.27 0.76 -4.13
CA ARG A 57 -1.49 1.44 -3.69
C ARG A 57 -1.22 2.42 -2.55
N LEU A 58 -0.42 2.03 -1.56
CA LEU A 58 -0.09 2.91 -0.43
C LEU A 58 0.67 4.15 -0.90
N THR A 59 1.69 3.99 -1.75
CA THR A 59 2.45 5.14 -2.30
C THR A 59 1.58 6.11 -3.09
N GLN A 60 0.59 5.60 -3.85
CA GLN A 60 -0.39 6.44 -4.53
C GLN A 60 -1.25 7.22 -3.55
N ILE A 61 -1.80 6.59 -2.51
CA ILE A 61 -2.61 7.29 -1.49
C ILE A 61 -1.79 8.41 -0.82
N PHE A 62 -0.54 8.13 -0.46
CA PHE A 62 0.33 9.12 0.16
C PHE A 62 0.69 10.27 -0.80
N ARG A 63 0.90 9.99 -2.09
CA ARG A 63 1.13 11.04 -3.10
C ARG A 63 -0.05 12.02 -3.16
N HIS A 64 -1.28 11.51 -3.22
CA HIS A 64 -2.49 12.34 -3.23
C HIS A 64 -2.65 13.13 -1.91
N SER A 65 -2.38 12.48 -0.78
CA SER A 65 -2.44 13.11 0.55
C SER A 65 -1.41 14.25 0.67
N CYS A 66 -0.17 14.05 0.20
CA CYS A 66 0.88 15.07 0.15
C CYS A 66 0.52 16.26 -0.74
N HIS A 67 -0.18 16.02 -1.85
CA HIS A 67 -0.71 17.10 -2.67
C HIS A 67 -1.75 17.93 -1.91
N SER A 68 -2.70 17.27 -1.24
CA SER A 68 -3.73 17.93 -0.41
C SER A 68 -3.12 18.77 0.72
N ILE A 69 -2.07 18.27 1.37
CA ILE A 69 -1.32 18.99 2.41
C ILE A 69 -0.68 20.27 1.84
N THR A 70 -0.13 20.20 0.63
CA THR A 70 0.48 21.34 -0.06
C THR A 70 -0.57 22.41 -0.38
N ILE A 71 -1.76 22.01 -0.85
CA ILE A 71 -2.91 22.90 -1.05
C ILE A 71 -3.29 23.58 0.27
N ALA A 72 -3.33 22.81 1.36
CA ALA A 72 -3.63 23.31 2.70
C ALA A 72 -2.48 24.11 3.35
N LYS A 73 -1.35 24.32 2.65
CA LYS A 73 -0.14 25.02 3.13
C LYS A 73 0.44 24.45 4.44
N ARG A 74 0.18 23.17 4.71
CA ARG A 74 0.75 22.44 5.86
C ARG A 74 1.95 21.63 5.40
N LYS A 75 2.72 21.11 6.37
CA LYS A 75 3.81 20.13 6.11
C LYS A 75 3.63 18.81 6.85
N THR A 76 2.61 18.73 7.71
CA THR A 76 2.28 17.55 8.52
C THR A 76 1.04 16.87 7.95
N LEU A 77 1.13 15.57 7.75
CA LEU A 77 0.04 14.74 7.26
C LEU A 77 -0.97 14.45 8.37
N MET A 78 -2.25 14.66 8.08
CA MET A 78 -3.35 14.44 9.01
C MET A 78 -4.29 13.34 8.50
N PRO A 79 -5.06 12.67 9.37
CA PRO A 79 -6.02 11.64 8.96
C PRO A 79 -7.06 12.14 7.93
N SER A 80 -7.43 13.43 7.99
CA SER A 80 -8.31 14.07 7.01
C SER A 80 -7.73 14.06 5.59
N ASP A 81 -6.40 14.18 5.46
CA ASP A 81 -5.72 14.23 4.15
C ASP A 81 -5.66 12.82 3.54
N LEU A 82 -5.50 11.79 4.38
CA LEU A 82 -5.55 10.39 3.95
C LEU A 82 -6.93 9.99 3.43
N TRP A 83 -8.00 10.45 4.11
CA TRP A 83 -9.37 10.21 3.67
C TRP A 83 -9.59 10.69 2.23
N MET A 84 -9.10 11.89 1.92
CA MET A 84 -9.14 12.44 0.56
C MET A 84 -8.37 11.56 -0.43
N GLY A 85 -7.16 11.09 -0.07
CA GLY A 85 -6.36 10.23 -0.93
C GLY A 85 -6.98 8.84 -1.19
N VAL A 86 -7.74 8.31 -0.23
CA VAL A 86 -8.49 7.05 -0.39
C VAL A 86 -9.69 7.26 -1.32
N HIS A 87 -10.42 8.36 -1.16
CA HIS A 87 -11.64 8.67 -1.93
C HIS A 87 -11.36 9.14 -3.37
N HIS A 88 -10.23 9.79 -3.64
CA HIS A 88 -9.87 10.30 -4.99
C HIS A 88 -9.70 9.19 -6.07
N ARG A 89 -9.95 7.92 -5.74
CA ARG A 89 -9.77 6.76 -6.64
C ARG A 89 -11.03 6.35 -7.42
N VAL A 90 -12.05 7.20 -7.53
CA VAL A 90 -13.25 6.86 -8.30
C VAL A 90 -13.02 7.01 -9.82
N ASP A 91 -12.03 7.81 -10.24
CA ASP A 91 -11.76 8.06 -11.66
C ASP A 91 -10.53 7.25 -12.11
N GLY A 92 -10.79 6.21 -12.90
CA GLY A 92 -9.88 5.09 -13.15
C GLY A 92 -8.60 5.43 -13.91
N GLU A 93 -7.53 4.71 -13.56
CA GLU A 93 -6.46 4.33 -14.46
C GLU A 93 -6.00 2.90 -14.10
N ILE A 94 -6.12 1.99 -15.07
CA ILE A 94 -5.37 0.73 -15.23
C ILE A 94 -4.47 0.96 -16.43
#